data_AF-A0A8T4KII3-F1
#
_entry.id   AF-A0A8T4KII3-F1
#
_cell.length_a   1.000
_cell.length_b   1.000
_cell.length_c   1.000
_cell.angle_alpha   90.00
_cell.angle_beta   90.00
_cell.angle_gamma   90.00
#
_symmetry.space_group_name_H-M   'P 1'
#
loop_
_entity.id
_entity.type
_entity.pdbx_description
1 polymer ?
#
loop_
_entity_poly.entity_id
_entity_poly.type
_entity_poly.pdbx_seq_one_letter_code
_entity_poly.pdbx_strand_id
1 'polypeptide(L)'
;MKEYVNNPGREFSRRGFLKTAGTAAAAMLYAAPPAQAQEPNWILGVWEGAHAPRGASLGYEDSARFEFFRNGDITSWKATRKMSSSGSGTDYLEISGRILKISKSSVELTGKYELGSTILAAVGKEVRYSLKQEMQDDDSLALSGTAIGANNVSFSVKLHKKPPLRKE
;
A
#
# COMPACT_ATOMS: atom_id res chain seq x y z
N MET A 1 21.58 -16.67 81.66
CA MET A 1 22.46 -17.55 80.89
C MET A 1 23.40 -16.66 80.09
N LYS A 2 24.68 -16.64 80.52
CA LYS A 2 25.94 -16.21 79.88
C LYS A 2 25.97 -15.09 78.82
N GLU A 3 26.70 -14.03 79.18
CA GLU A 3 27.47 -13.12 78.29
C GLU A 3 28.52 -13.86 77.46
N TYR A 4 28.89 -13.31 76.29
CA TYR A 4 30.22 -13.27 75.63
C TYR A 4 30.03 -12.40 74.34
N VAL A 5 30.47 -11.14 74.24
CA VAL A 5 31.84 -10.58 74.14
C VAL A 5 32.52 -10.76 72.75
N ASN A 6 33.05 -9.63 72.28
CA ASN A 6 34.17 -9.40 71.35
C ASN A 6 33.93 -9.13 69.84
N ASN A 7 34.06 -7.83 69.52
CA ASN A 7 34.78 -7.27 68.39
C ASN A 7 36.29 -7.31 68.72
N PRO A 8 37.24 -7.66 67.80
CA PRO A 8 37.97 -6.60 67.09
C PRO A 8 38.57 -7.01 65.72
N GLY A 9 38.91 -6.05 64.86
CA GLY A 9 39.93 -6.32 63.82
C GLY A 9 39.97 -5.45 62.56
N ARG A 10 40.70 -4.34 62.66
CA ARG A 10 41.64 -3.69 61.70
C ARG A 10 41.36 -3.55 60.18
N GLU A 11 41.58 -2.29 59.77
CA GLU A 11 42.29 -1.76 58.58
C GLU A 11 41.79 -2.11 57.17
N PHE A 12 41.44 -1.07 56.39
CA PHE A 12 42.23 -0.71 55.19
C PHE A 12 41.93 0.73 54.73
N SER A 13 43.03 1.42 54.47
CA SER A 13 43.20 2.76 53.91
C SER A 13 42.46 3.00 52.58
N ARG A 14 41.71 4.10 52.42
CA ARG A 14 41.38 4.68 51.09
C ARG A 14 41.29 6.20 51.10
N ARG A 15 42.40 6.80 50.64
CA ARG A 15 42.54 7.95 49.72
C ARG A 15 41.25 8.72 49.40
N GLY A 16 41.16 9.95 49.89
CA GLY A 16 40.33 11.00 49.31
C GLY A 16 41.09 11.71 48.19
N PHE A 17 40.79 11.37 46.93
CA PHE A 17 41.20 12.17 45.77
C PHE A 17 40.07 13.12 45.40
N LEU A 18 40.40 14.39 45.26
CA LEU A 18 39.51 15.44 44.76
C LEU A 18 39.00 15.09 43.36
N LYS A 19 37.68 15.26 43.18
CA LYS A 19 36.97 15.18 41.90
C LYS A 19 37.49 16.26 40.95
N THR A 20 38.22 15.87 39.92
CA THR A 20 38.32 16.65 38.68
C THR A 20 37.02 16.48 37.91
N ALA A 21 36.34 17.60 37.63
CA ALA A 21 35.19 17.64 36.75
C ALA A 21 35.67 17.39 35.32
N GLY A 22 35.46 16.16 34.81
CA GLY A 22 35.62 15.85 33.41
C GLY A 22 34.42 16.36 32.63
N THR A 23 34.64 17.37 31.79
CA THR A 23 33.68 17.81 30.77
C THR A 23 33.56 16.69 29.73
N ALA A 24 32.55 15.83 29.87
CA ALA A 24 32.21 14.86 28.84
C ALA A 24 31.57 15.62 27.67
N ALA A 25 32.35 15.84 26.61
CA ALA A 25 31.81 16.25 25.31
C ALA A 25 30.92 15.11 24.79
N ALA A 26 29.61 15.25 24.97
CA ALA A 26 28.64 14.39 24.34
C ALA A 26 28.67 14.65 22.83
N ALA A 27 29.38 13.79 22.08
CA ALA A 27 29.25 13.72 20.64
C ALA A 27 27.80 13.33 20.33
N MET A 28 26.98 14.31 19.94
CA MET A 28 25.67 14.03 19.37
C MET A 28 25.89 13.27 18.07
N LEU A 29 25.72 11.95 18.13
CA LEU A 29 25.57 11.11 16.95
C LEU A 29 24.35 11.62 16.20
N TYR A 30 24.60 12.37 15.12
CA TYR A 30 23.58 12.61 14.09
C TYR A 30 23.24 11.26 13.48
N ALA A 31 22.24 10.58 14.04
CA ALA A 31 21.58 9.49 13.35
C ALA A 31 21.00 10.10 12.07
N ALA A 32 21.46 9.63 10.91
CA ALA A 32 20.82 9.96 9.65
C ALA A 32 19.33 9.64 9.78
N PRO A 33 18.42 10.52 9.33
CA PRO A 33 17.00 10.19 9.33
C PRO A 33 16.83 8.84 8.63
N PRO A 34 15.98 7.94 9.15
CA PRO A 34 15.78 6.64 8.54
C PRO A 34 15.46 6.86 7.08
N ALA A 35 16.25 6.23 6.19
CA ALA A 35 15.97 6.25 4.76
C ALA A 35 14.50 5.87 4.58
N GLN A 36 13.68 6.81 4.09
CA GLN A 36 12.27 6.57 3.85
C GLN A 36 12.19 5.31 2.99
N ALA A 37 11.60 4.24 3.55
CA ALA A 37 11.49 2.97 2.84
C ALA A 37 10.76 3.25 1.52
N GLN A 38 11.49 3.15 0.42
CA GLN A 38 10.95 3.44 -0.90
C GLN A 38 9.73 2.54 -1.11
N GLU A 39 8.55 3.15 -1.33
CA GLU A 39 7.33 2.38 -1.54
C GLU A 39 7.53 1.40 -2.70
N PRO A 40 7.07 0.14 -2.57
CA PRO A 40 7.28 -0.89 -3.59
C PRO A 40 6.83 -0.43 -4.99
N ASN A 41 7.77 -0.41 -5.95
CA ASN A 41 7.52 0.08 -7.32
C ASN A 41 6.80 -0.94 -8.22
N TRP A 42 6.57 -2.16 -7.75
CA TRP A 42 6.04 -3.26 -8.56
C TRP A 42 4.65 -2.96 -9.14
N ILE A 43 3.87 -2.10 -8.45
CA ILE A 43 2.51 -1.74 -8.85
C ILE A 43 2.47 -0.75 -10.02
N LEU A 44 3.54 0.00 -10.26
CA LEU A 44 3.55 1.09 -11.24
C LEU A 44 3.34 0.57 -12.67
N GLY A 45 2.69 1.39 -13.50
CA GLY A 45 2.38 1.11 -14.89
C GLY A 45 0.90 0.85 -15.13
N VAL A 46 0.61 0.25 -16.28
CA VAL A 46 -0.75 -0.04 -16.73
C VAL A 46 -1.10 -1.50 -16.42
N TRP A 47 -2.31 -1.72 -15.94
CA TRP A 47 -2.88 -3.04 -15.68
C TRP A 47 -4.25 -3.12 -16.34
N GLU A 48 -4.55 -4.21 -17.03
CA GLU A 48 -5.81 -4.38 -17.74
C GLU A 48 -6.42 -5.75 -17.45
N GLY A 49 -7.73 -5.84 -17.38
CA GLY A 49 -8.43 -7.11 -17.19
C GLY A 49 -9.91 -6.89 -16.96
N ALA A 50 -10.48 -7.65 -16.02
CA ALA A 50 -11.90 -7.64 -15.71
C ALA A 50 -12.18 -7.08 -14.31
N HIS A 51 -13.25 -6.29 -14.23
CA HIS A 51 -13.89 -5.91 -12.98
C HIS A 51 -15.25 -6.62 -12.96
N ALA A 52 -15.66 -7.22 -11.85
CA ALA A 52 -16.88 -8.03 -11.78
C ALA A 52 -17.04 -9.08 -12.91
N PRO A 53 -16.06 -9.98 -13.16
CA PRO A 53 -16.19 -11.02 -14.17
C PRO A 53 -17.41 -11.91 -13.87
N ARG A 54 -18.51 -11.63 -14.56
CA ARG A 54 -19.66 -12.54 -14.67
C ARG A 54 -19.43 -13.33 -15.94
N GLY A 55 -19.65 -14.65 -15.89
CA GLY A 55 -19.35 -15.53 -17.02
C GLY A 55 -19.96 -14.98 -18.33
N ALA A 56 -19.19 -15.07 -19.42
CA ALA A 56 -19.56 -14.55 -20.75
C ALA A 56 -20.92 -15.05 -21.26
N SER A 57 -21.46 -16.13 -20.68
CA SER A 57 -22.78 -16.68 -20.96
C SER A 57 -23.95 -15.73 -20.68
N LEU A 58 -23.75 -14.68 -19.87
CA LEU A 58 -24.79 -13.67 -19.59
C LEU A 58 -24.70 -12.43 -20.48
N GLY A 59 -23.79 -12.40 -21.46
CA GLY A 59 -23.63 -11.26 -22.37
C GLY A 59 -23.22 -9.97 -21.65
N TYR A 60 -22.55 -10.09 -20.51
CA TYR A 60 -22.03 -8.98 -19.71
C TYR A 60 -20.51 -8.96 -19.80
N GLU A 61 -19.94 -7.88 -20.32
CA GLU A 61 -18.49 -7.65 -20.29
C GLU A 61 -18.21 -6.44 -19.41
N ASP A 62 -17.27 -6.56 -18.48
CA ASP A 62 -16.81 -5.44 -17.64
C ASP A 62 -15.29 -5.46 -17.62
N SER A 63 -14.74 -4.76 -18.62
CA SER A 63 -13.30 -4.61 -18.80
C SER A 63 -12.82 -3.38 -18.05
N ALA A 64 -11.62 -3.47 -17.47
CA ALA A 64 -11.04 -2.40 -16.69
C ALA A 64 -9.57 -2.20 -17.04
N ARG A 65 -9.16 -0.92 -17.06
CA ARG A 65 -7.78 -0.48 -17.21
C ARG A 65 -7.43 0.41 -16.03
N PHE A 66 -6.40 0.02 -15.28
CA PHE A 66 -5.83 0.76 -14.17
C PHE A 66 -4.47 1.31 -14.59
N GLU A 67 -4.18 2.54 -14.20
CA GLU A 67 -2.88 3.16 -14.38
C GLU A 67 -2.39 3.68 -13.03
N PHE A 68 -1.27 3.12 -12.56
CA PHE A 68 -0.60 3.52 -11.33
C PHE A 68 0.64 4.33 -11.68
N PHE A 69 0.74 5.51 -11.10
CA PHE A 69 1.81 6.45 -11.37
C PHE A 69 2.26 7.13 -10.09
N ARG A 70 3.50 7.65 -10.12
CA ARG A 70 4.09 8.35 -8.99
C ARG A 70 4.39 9.79 -9.37
N ASN A 71 3.90 10.72 -8.56
CA ASN A 71 4.15 12.15 -8.66
C ASN A 71 4.86 12.60 -7.38
N GLY A 72 6.18 12.71 -7.42
CA GLY A 72 6.99 12.93 -6.22
C GLY A 72 6.89 11.75 -5.25
N ASP A 73 6.52 12.01 -4.00
CA ASP A 73 6.36 10.98 -2.96
C ASP A 73 4.96 10.34 -2.93
N ILE A 74 4.04 10.80 -3.79
CA ILE A 74 2.65 10.33 -3.80
C ILE A 74 2.46 9.32 -4.93
N THR A 75 2.06 8.11 -4.57
CA THR A 75 1.59 7.11 -5.53
C THR A 75 0.07 7.23 -5.72
N SER A 76 -0.34 7.56 -6.95
CA SER A 76 -1.73 7.78 -7.36
C SER A 76 -2.16 6.75 -8.39
N TRP A 77 -3.47 6.65 -8.61
CA TRP A 77 -4.01 5.78 -9.63
C TRP A 77 -5.26 6.37 -10.27
N LYS A 78 -5.51 5.93 -11.51
CA LYS A 78 -6.78 6.13 -12.21
C LYS A 78 -7.21 4.83 -12.85
N ALA A 79 -8.50 4.65 -13.05
CA ALA A 79 -9.04 3.54 -13.79
C ALA A 79 -10.16 3.97 -14.73
N THR A 80 -10.25 3.28 -15.86
CA THR A 80 -11.39 3.34 -16.77
C THR A 80 -12.02 1.95 -16.82
N ARG A 81 -13.33 1.88 -16.64
CA ARG A 81 -14.12 0.66 -16.83
C ARG A 81 -15.03 0.84 -18.02
N LYS A 82 -15.18 -0.23 -18.80
CA LYS A 82 -16.13 -0.32 -19.90
C LYS A 82 -17.02 -1.52 -19.62
N MET A 83 -18.29 -1.24 -19.37
CA MET A 83 -19.32 -2.23 -19.09
C MET A 83 -20.26 -2.31 -20.28
N SER A 84 -20.46 -3.50 -20.84
CA SER A 84 -21.46 -3.77 -21.86
C SER A 84 -22.39 -4.86 -21.36
N SER A 85 -23.66 -4.74 -21.74
CA SER A 85 -24.67 -5.75 -21.46
C SER A 85 -25.49 -6.00 -22.72
N SER A 86 -25.91 -7.25 -22.94
CA SER A 86 -26.68 -7.64 -24.10
C SER A 86 -27.98 -6.81 -24.20
N GLY A 87 -28.05 -5.96 -25.24
CA GLY A 87 -29.21 -5.11 -25.50
C GLY A 87 -29.22 -3.75 -24.80
N SER A 88 -28.26 -3.46 -23.92
CA SER A 88 -28.18 -2.18 -23.19
C SER A 88 -26.77 -1.58 -23.29
N GLY A 89 -26.50 -1.00 -24.47
CA GLY A 89 -25.41 -0.04 -24.69
C GLY A 89 -24.02 -0.43 -24.17
N THR A 90 -23.17 0.59 -24.05
CA THR A 90 -21.88 0.47 -23.37
C THR A 90 -21.75 1.66 -22.43
N ASP A 91 -21.56 1.36 -21.15
CA ASP A 91 -21.29 2.34 -20.12
C ASP A 91 -19.80 2.46 -19.85
N TYR A 92 -19.38 3.67 -19.52
CA TYR A 92 -18.01 3.99 -19.14
C TYR A 92 -18.01 4.57 -17.73
N LEU A 93 -17.08 4.09 -16.90
CA LEU A 93 -16.82 4.68 -15.59
C LEU A 93 -15.37 5.11 -15.52
N GLU A 94 -15.15 6.31 -15.03
CA GLU A 94 -13.83 6.83 -14.71
C GLU A 94 -13.68 6.92 -13.21
N ILE A 95 -12.52 6.53 -12.71
CA ILE A 95 -12.23 6.49 -11.28
C ILE A 95 -10.84 7.05 -11.07
N SER A 96 -10.66 7.94 -10.10
CA SER A 96 -9.34 8.36 -9.66
C SER A 96 -9.19 8.27 -8.15
N GLY A 97 -7.96 8.10 -7.68
CA GLY A 97 -7.72 7.89 -6.27
C GLY A 97 -6.26 7.81 -5.86
N ARG A 98 -6.07 7.34 -4.63
CA ARG A 98 -4.76 7.16 -4.00
C ARG A 98 -4.58 5.75 -3.47
N ILE A 99 -3.31 5.35 -3.32
CA ILE A 99 -2.94 4.15 -2.59
C ILE A 99 -3.02 4.45 -1.09
N LEU A 100 -3.74 3.62 -0.34
CA LEU A 100 -3.80 3.70 1.12
C LEU A 100 -2.66 2.94 1.78
N LYS A 101 -2.33 1.79 1.21
CA LYS A 101 -1.30 0.88 1.73
C LYS A 101 -0.76 0.04 0.59
N ILE A 102 0.55 -0.13 0.56
CA ILE A 102 1.24 -1.05 -0.35
C ILE A 102 2.21 -1.91 0.45
N SER A 103 2.21 -3.20 0.15
CA SER A 103 3.14 -4.18 0.72
C SER A 103 3.95 -4.85 -0.39
N LYS A 104 4.72 -5.88 -0.04
CA LYS A 104 5.49 -6.66 -1.01
C LYS A 104 4.62 -7.36 -2.06
N SER A 105 3.35 -7.67 -1.74
CA SER A 105 2.47 -8.45 -2.61
C SER A 105 0.99 -8.05 -2.51
N SER A 106 0.67 -6.91 -1.90
CA SER A 106 -0.71 -6.43 -1.79
C SER A 106 -0.79 -4.92 -1.90
N VAL A 107 -1.94 -4.44 -2.34
CA VAL A 107 -2.24 -3.01 -2.41
C VAL A 107 -3.69 -2.75 -2.01
N GLU A 108 -3.89 -1.72 -1.21
CA GLU A 108 -5.19 -1.18 -0.81
C GLU A 108 -5.38 0.19 -1.45
N LEU A 109 -6.50 0.37 -2.15
CA LEU A 109 -6.80 1.58 -2.92
C LEU A 109 -8.09 2.21 -2.43
N THR A 110 -8.15 3.54 -2.50
CA THR A 110 -9.41 4.27 -2.41
C THR A 110 -9.50 5.26 -3.56
N GLY A 111 -10.70 5.44 -4.09
CA GLY A 111 -10.98 6.40 -5.15
C GLY A 111 -12.45 6.81 -5.18
N LYS A 112 -12.79 7.67 -6.12
CA LYS A 112 -14.15 8.12 -6.38
C LYS A 112 -14.46 8.03 -7.87
N TYR A 113 -15.73 7.80 -8.20
CA TYR A 113 -16.18 7.89 -9.58
C TYR A 113 -16.19 9.34 -10.05
N GLU A 114 -15.64 9.58 -11.23
CA GLU A 114 -15.46 10.90 -11.81
C GLU A 114 -16.65 11.30 -12.68
N LEU A 115 -16.78 12.61 -12.93
CA LEU A 115 -17.81 13.21 -13.79
C LEU A 115 -17.80 12.68 -15.23
N GLY A 116 -16.67 12.15 -15.71
CA GLY A 116 -16.56 11.49 -17.03
C GLY A 116 -17.33 10.17 -17.15
N SER A 117 -17.90 9.67 -16.06
CA SER A 117 -18.70 8.44 -16.02
C SER A 117 -20.08 8.62 -16.68
N THR A 118 -20.50 7.66 -17.51
CA THR A 118 -21.84 7.65 -18.12
C THR A 118 -22.95 7.39 -17.10
N ILE A 119 -22.65 6.64 -16.04
CA ILE A 119 -23.58 6.37 -14.94
C ILE A 119 -23.49 7.51 -13.92
N LEU A 120 -24.25 8.59 -14.16
CA LEU A 120 -24.22 9.80 -13.31
C LEU A 120 -24.54 9.51 -11.83
N ALA A 121 -25.38 8.51 -11.55
CA ALA A 121 -25.70 8.10 -10.18
C ALA A 121 -24.53 7.47 -9.41
N ALA A 122 -23.42 7.13 -10.09
CA ALA A 122 -22.20 6.64 -9.47
C ALA A 122 -21.23 7.77 -9.11
N VAL A 123 -21.30 8.91 -9.80
CA VAL A 123 -20.35 10.03 -9.66
C VAL A 123 -20.24 10.50 -8.21
N GLY A 124 -19.00 10.71 -7.76
CA GLY A 124 -18.68 11.13 -6.39
C GLY A 124 -18.76 10.03 -5.34
N LYS A 125 -19.34 8.86 -5.66
CA LYS A 125 -19.37 7.73 -4.72
C LYS A 125 -17.98 7.12 -4.57
N GLU A 126 -17.68 6.68 -3.35
CA GLU A 126 -16.42 6.01 -3.05
C GLU A 126 -16.37 4.61 -3.64
N VAL A 127 -15.16 4.19 -3.96
CA VAL A 127 -14.81 2.80 -4.26
C VAL A 127 -13.50 2.45 -3.55
N ARG A 128 -13.43 1.23 -3.04
CA ARG A 128 -12.23 0.70 -2.36
C ARG A 128 -11.80 -0.60 -3.01
N TYR A 129 -10.50 -0.81 -3.10
CA TYR A 129 -9.95 -2.06 -3.63
C TYR A 129 -8.99 -2.69 -2.62
N SER A 130 -9.02 -4.01 -2.55
CA SER A 130 -8.01 -4.82 -1.88
C SER A 130 -7.51 -5.85 -2.90
N LEU A 131 -6.27 -5.67 -3.37
CA LEU A 131 -5.69 -6.47 -4.44
C LEU A 131 -4.41 -7.16 -3.96
N LYS A 132 -4.17 -8.36 -4.46
CA LYS A 132 -2.98 -9.17 -4.22
C LYS A 132 -2.27 -9.42 -5.54
N GLN A 133 -0.94 -9.33 -5.49
CA GLN A 133 -0.08 -9.71 -6.59
C GLN A 133 -0.02 -11.23 -6.69
N GLU A 134 -0.21 -11.74 -7.90
CA GLU A 134 -0.10 -13.15 -8.24
C GLU A 134 0.93 -13.29 -9.37
N MET A 135 1.84 -14.23 -9.21
CA MET A 135 2.72 -14.68 -10.29
C MET A 135 1.97 -15.74 -11.09
N GLN A 136 1.96 -15.61 -12.41
CA GLN A 136 1.44 -16.63 -13.31
C GLN A 136 2.56 -17.54 -13.82
N ASP A 137 2.17 -18.67 -14.40
CA ASP A 137 3.09 -19.71 -14.90
C ASP A 137 4.02 -19.22 -16.03
N ASP A 138 3.67 -18.12 -16.70
CA ASP A 138 4.43 -17.48 -17.79
C ASP A 138 5.29 -16.30 -17.33
N ASP A 139 5.63 -16.24 -16.04
CA ASP A 139 6.32 -15.12 -15.38
C ASP A 139 5.58 -13.76 -15.49
N SER A 140 4.31 -13.76 -15.91
CA SER A 140 3.50 -12.54 -15.95
C SER A 140 2.88 -12.22 -14.59
N LEU A 141 2.75 -10.93 -14.31
CA LEU A 141 2.13 -10.45 -13.07
C LEU A 141 0.64 -10.22 -13.25
N ALA A 142 -0.14 -10.74 -12.32
CA ALA A 142 -1.54 -10.45 -12.16
C ALA A 142 -1.82 -9.74 -10.82
N LEU A 143 -2.93 -9.02 -10.78
CA LEU A 143 -3.57 -8.56 -9.57
C LEU A 143 -4.93 -9.24 -9.47
N SER A 144 -5.21 -9.87 -8.34
CA SER A 144 -6.53 -10.41 -8.05
C SER A 144 -7.05 -9.82 -6.73
N GLY A 145 -8.36 -9.72 -6.58
CA GLY A 145 -8.94 -9.31 -5.31
C GLY A 145 -10.35 -8.78 -5.45
N THR A 146 -10.67 -7.80 -4.62
CA THR A 146 -12.04 -7.32 -4.44
C THR A 146 -12.13 -5.81 -4.53
N ALA A 147 -13.16 -5.34 -5.23
CA ALA A 147 -13.64 -3.96 -5.18
C ALA A 147 -14.91 -3.88 -4.33
N ILE A 148 -15.03 -2.86 -3.50
CA ILE A 148 -16.27 -2.48 -2.81
C ILE A 148 -16.71 -1.17 -3.43
N GLY A 149 -17.78 -1.23 -4.23
CA GLY A 149 -18.31 -0.08 -4.95
C GLY A 149 -19.43 0.63 -4.21
N ALA A 150 -20.17 1.44 -4.97
CA ALA A 150 -21.39 2.09 -4.51
C ALA A 150 -22.35 1.07 -3.86
N ASN A 151 -23.03 1.49 -2.78
CA ASN A 151 -23.97 0.67 -2.01
C ASN A 151 -23.34 -0.56 -1.31
N ASN A 152 -22.02 -0.55 -1.05
CA ASN A 152 -21.29 -1.66 -0.40
C ASN A 152 -21.34 -2.99 -1.16
N VAL A 153 -21.56 -2.95 -2.48
CA VAL A 153 -21.55 -4.15 -3.31
C VAL A 153 -20.10 -4.55 -3.60
N SER A 154 -19.81 -5.83 -3.39
CA SER A 154 -18.49 -6.43 -3.59
C SER A 154 -18.39 -7.08 -4.98
N PHE A 155 -17.27 -6.83 -5.67
CA PHE A 155 -16.97 -7.38 -6.99
C PHE A 155 -15.57 -7.98 -7.00
N SER A 156 -15.39 -9.14 -7.63
CA SER A 156 -14.05 -9.64 -7.91
C SER A 156 -13.37 -8.79 -8.98
N VAL A 157 -12.05 -8.67 -8.89
CA VAL A 157 -11.22 -7.93 -9.84
C VAL A 157 -10.06 -8.82 -10.22
N LYS A 158 -9.74 -8.90 -11.51
CA LYS A 158 -8.56 -9.57 -12.02
C LYS A 158 -7.93 -8.73 -13.12
N LEU A 159 -6.68 -8.31 -12.92
CA LEU A 159 -5.93 -7.47 -13.85
C LEU A 159 -4.59 -8.12 -14.16
N HIS A 160 -4.06 -7.84 -15.34
CA HIS A 160 -2.76 -8.29 -15.81
C HIS A 160 -1.89 -7.09 -16.14
N LYS A 161 -0.61 -7.14 -15.75
CA LYS A 161 0.32 -6.05 -16.02
C LYS A 161 0.57 -5.94 -17.51
N LYS A 162 0.42 -4.74 -18.07
CA LYS A 162 0.77 -4.47 -19.47
C LYS A 162 2.25 -4.15 -19.57
N PRO A 163 2.97 -4.70 -20.56
CA PRO A 163 4.34 -4.30 -20.81
C PRO A 163 4.38 -2.81 -21.19
N PRO A 164 5.42 -2.08 -20.79
CA PRO A 164 5.59 -0.70 -21.23
C PRO A 164 5.63 -0.66 -22.76
N LEU A 165 4.87 0.25 -23.36
CA LEU A 165 4.92 0.49 -24.80
C LEU A 165 6.38 0.84 -25.15
N ARG A 166 7.03 0.02 -25.97
CA ARG A 166 8.33 0.36 -26.53
C ARG A 166 8.11 1.60 -27.38
N LYS A 167 8.79 2.69 -27.06
CA LYS A 167 8.89 3.83 -27.97
C LYS A 167 9.76 3.35 -29.13
N GLU A 168 9.17 3.23 -30.32
CA GLU A 168 9.90 3.10 -31.58
C GLU A 168 10.62 4.41 -31.92
#